data_AF-A0A233S1V8-F1
#
_entry.id   AF-A0A233S1V8-F1
#
_cell.length_a   1.000
_cell.length_b   1.000
_cell.length_c   1.000
_cell.angle_alpha   90.00
_cell.angle_beta   90.00
_cell.angle_gamma   90.00
#
_symmetry.space_group_name_H-M   'P 1'
#
loop_
_entity.id
_entity.type
_entity.pdbx_description
1 polymer ?
#
loop_
_entity_poly.entity_id
_entity_poly.type
_entity_poly.pdbx_seq_one_letter_code
_entity_poly.pdbx_strand_id
1 'polypeptide(L)'
;MLIRMAQDPYSRWSFEAAREPARFGAGEVDGVPGTEHAVDADGTLCGIPEQRIVRYRHLFVAHGRHACPECRRQVAAAPSQASAQERLHDRVVAAAPGSTRDDLLSALRTGAKVVRWIDGPSAGLAQYYVKLDELRDGAEAVAQALGAAESVGLAQVDDGPWRFTVVLPHDGGRPVVARGPQRP
;
A
#
# COMPACT_ATOMS: atom_id res chain seq x y z
N MET A 1 -10.01 33.75 -4.07
CA MET A 1 -10.43 33.19 -5.38
C MET A 1 -10.53 31.68 -5.20
N LEU A 2 -11.74 31.16 -4.95
CA LEU A 2 -12.00 29.75 -4.67
C LEU A 2 -12.21 29.03 -5.99
N ILE A 3 -11.23 28.22 -6.42
CA ILE A 3 -11.44 27.29 -7.52
C ILE A 3 -12.20 26.10 -6.95
N ARG A 4 -13.53 26.09 -7.15
CA ARG A 4 -14.33 24.87 -7.10
C ARG A 4 -13.76 23.93 -8.15
N MET A 5 -13.04 22.88 -7.73
CA MET A 5 -12.82 21.72 -8.57
C MET A 5 -14.20 21.10 -8.82
N ALA A 6 -14.77 21.39 -9.99
CA ALA A 6 -15.87 20.62 -10.52
C ALA A 6 -15.38 19.17 -10.63
N GLN A 7 -15.91 18.27 -9.80
CA GLN A 7 -15.74 16.85 -10.02
C GLN A 7 -16.48 16.51 -11.32
N ASP A 8 -15.73 16.13 -12.33
CA ASP A 8 -16.26 15.61 -13.59
C ASP A 8 -17.06 14.33 -13.28
N PRO A 9 -18.38 14.28 -13.59
CA PRO A 9 -19.20 13.09 -13.38
C PRO A 9 -18.79 11.89 -14.25
N TYR A 10 -17.79 12.04 -15.12
CA TYR A 10 -17.21 11.00 -15.96
C TYR A 10 -15.73 10.68 -15.67
N SER A 11 -15.19 11.04 -14.50
CA SER A 11 -13.88 10.49 -14.08
C SER A 11 -14.01 8.99 -13.83
N ARG A 12 -14.06 8.22 -14.92
CA ARG A 12 -13.97 6.76 -14.91
C ARG A 12 -12.68 6.42 -14.19
N TRP A 13 -12.80 5.60 -13.15
CA TRP A 13 -11.66 5.17 -12.36
C TRP A 13 -10.51 4.69 -13.26
N SER A 14 -9.30 5.12 -12.95
CA SER A 14 -8.06 4.65 -13.55
C SER A 14 -6.93 4.73 -12.52
N PHE A 15 -5.83 3.99 -12.73
CA PHE A 15 -4.67 4.11 -11.84
C PHE A 15 -4.08 5.51 -11.84
N GLU A 16 -3.97 6.15 -13.00
CA GLU A 16 -3.47 7.52 -13.13
C GLU A 16 -4.32 8.52 -12.33
N ALA A 17 -5.64 8.44 -12.43
CA ALA A 17 -6.56 9.29 -11.68
C ALA A 17 -6.56 9.00 -10.17
N ALA A 18 -6.14 7.80 -9.77
CA ALA A 18 -6.11 7.34 -8.38
C ALA A 18 -4.75 7.54 -7.69
N ARG A 19 -3.74 8.06 -8.38
CA ARG A 19 -2.41 8.25 -7.81
C ARG A 19 -2.46 9.13 -6.57
N GLU A 20 -1.65 8.77 -5.60
CA GLU A 20 -1.63 9.40 -4.28
C GLU A 20 -0.51 10.45 -4.21
N PRO A 21 -0.63 11.48 -3.37
CA PRO A 21 0.51 12.33 -3.05
C PRO A 21 1.70 11.50 -2.57
N ALA A 22 2.91 11.89 -2.95
CA ALA A 22 4.13 11.28 -2.43
C ALA A 22 4.15 11.37 -0.90
N ARG A 23 4.59 10.30 -0.25
CA ARG A 23 4.66 10.19 1.21
C ARG A 23 6.12 10.06 1.61
N PHE A 24 6.49 10.78 2.65
CA PHE A 24 7.84 10.79 3.19
C PHE A 24 7.77 10.48 4.69
N GLY A 25 8.80 9.84 5.22
CA GLY A 25 8.94 9.68 6.66
C GLY A 25 9.12 11.04 7.33
N ALA A 26 8.79 11.14 8.61
CA ALA A 26 9.16 12.28 9.43
C ALA A 26 10.48 12.02 10.16
N GLY A 27 11.24 13.07 10.43
CA GLY A 27 12.40 13.00 11.32
C GLY A 27 12.91 14.38 11.69
N GLU A 28 13.77 14.43 12.69
CA GLU A 28 14.42 15.68 13.12
C GLU A 28 15.94 15.51 13.12
N VAL A 29 16.65 16.62 13.13
CA VAL A 29 18.11 16.62 13.27
C VAL A 29 18.47 16.18 14.67
N ASP A 30 19.41 15.23 14.77
CA ASP A 30 19.91 14.76 16.05
C ASP A 30 20.48 15.92 16.89
N GLY A 31 20.05 16.00 18.15
CA GLY A 31 20.39 17.08 19.07
C GLY A 31 19.75 18.46 18.78
N VAL A 32 18.92 18.60 17.74
CA VAL A 32 18.24 19.87 17.39
C VAL A 32 16.73 19.65 17.18
N PRO A 33 15.95 19.51 18.28
CA PRO A 33 14.53 19.25 18.18
C PRO A 33 13.73 20.50 17.74
N GLY A 34 12.54 20.27 17.17
CA GLY A 34 11.57 21.33 16.90
C GLY A 34 11.41 21.73 15.42
N THR A 35 12.08 21.04 14.50
CA THR A 35 11.81 21.14 13.07
C THR A 35 11.78 19.74 12.47
N GLU A 36 10.60 19.36 11.97
CA GLU A 36 10.39 18.10 11.30
C GLU A 36 10.79 18.22 9.83
N HIS A 37 11.48 17.21 9.33
CA HIS A 37 11.93 17.10 7.95
C HIS A 37 11.25 15.91 7.27
N ALA A 38 11.01 16.04 5.96
CA ALA A 38 10.60 14.94 5.11
C ALA A 38 11.82 14.06 4.83
N VAL A 39 11.75 12.80 5.22
CA VAL A 39 12.83 11.80 5.14
C VAL A 39 12.51 10.76 4.07
N ASP A 40 13.48 10.44 3.22
CA ASP A 40 13.44 9.35 2.24
C ASP A 40 14.50 8.29 2.56
N ALA A 41 15.00 7.55 1.55
CA ALA A 41 16.04 6.55 1.74
C ALA A 41 17.45 7.16 1.95
N ASP A 42 17.70 8.35 1.41
CA ASP A 42 19.04 8.96 1.33
C ASP A 42 19.26 10.08 2.35
N GLY A 43 18.19 10.54 3.00
CA GLY A 43 18.24 11.55 4.04
C GLY A 43 16.95 12.37 4.07
N THR A 44 17.08 13.68 4.24
CA THR A 44 15.94 14.59 4.10
C THR A 44 15.91 15.25 2.73
N LEU A 45 14.71 15.61 2.28
CA LEU A 45 14.54 16.34 1.03
C LEU A 45 15.30 17.69 1.00
N CYS A 46 15.48 18.32 2.16
CA CYS A 46 16.26 19.55 2.26
C CYS A 46 17.78 19.32 2.37
N GLY A 47 18.28 18.11 2.13
CA GLY A 47 19.70 17.79 2.01
C GLY A 47 20.42 17.45 3.31
N ILE A 48 19.69 17.10 4.39
CA ILE A 48 20.33 16.63 5.62
C ILE A 48 20.57 15.13 5.49
N PRO A 49 21.81 14.66 5.65
CA PRO A 49 22.13 13.24 5.46
C PRO A 49 21.51 12.38 6.56
N GLU A 50 21.14 11.15 6.22
CA GLU A 50 20.46 10.21 7.11
C GLU A 50 21.16 10.04 8.46
N GLN A 51 22.50 10.00 8.50
CA GLN A 51 23.26 9.76 9.74
C GLN A 51 23.09 10.87 10.79
N ARG A 52 22.47 11.99 10.42
CA ARG A 52 22.18 13.13 11.30
C ARG A 52 20.70 13.24 11.66
N ILE A 53 19.88 12.26 11.30
CA ILE A 53 18.43 12.30 11.46
C ILE A 53 17.95 11.23 12.43
N VAL A 54 17.13 11.64 13.39
CA VAL A 54 16.31 10.72 14.19
C VAL A 54 14.95 10.57 13.49
N ARG A 55 14.70 9.39 12.92
CA ARG A 55 13.44 9.09 12.23
C ARG A 55 12.29 8.86 13.21
N TYR A 56 11.11 9.35 12.87
CA TYR A 56 9.87 9.09 13.58
C TYR A 56 9.07 7.95 12.94
N ARG A 57 8.13 7.40 13.72
CA ARG A 57 7.23 6.31 13.28
C ARG A 57 5.96 6.79 12.57
N HIS A 58 5.93 8.05 12.14
CA HIS A 58 4.82 8.61 11.36
C HIS A 58 5.34 9.29 10.10
N LEU A 59 4.41 9.62 9.21
CA LEU A 59 4.71 10.35 7.98
C LEU A 59 4.89 11.84 8.26
N PHE A 60 5.68 12.49 7.42
CA PHE A 60 5.85 13.93 7.42
C PHE A 60 4.55 14.64 7.07
N VAL A 61 4.18 15.64 7.87
CA VAL A 61 2.96 16.44 7.63
C VAL A 61 3.36 17.82 7.11
N ALA A 62 3.28 18.01 5.79
CA ALA A 62 3.74 19.25 5.13
C ALA A 62 3.08 20.53 5.68
N HIS A 63 1.81 20.47 6.10
CA HIS A 63 1.08 21.59 6.70
C HIS A 63 1.26 21.70 8.22
N GLY A 64 2.11 20.86 8.82
CA GLY A 64 2.43 20.89 10.24
C GLY A 64 3.14 22.20 10.61
N ARG A 65 2.89 22.67 11.83
CA ARG A 65 3.51 23.89 12.39
C ARG A 65 5.04 23.81 12.46
N HIS A 66 5.57 22.59 12.61
CA HIS A 66 7.00 22.32 12.76
C HIS A 66 7.65 21.84 11.47
N ALA A 67 6.91 21.83 10.36
CA ALA A 67 7.41 21.33 9.09
C ALA A 67 8.47 22.28 8.51
N CYS A 68 9.65 21.75 8.20
CA CYS A 68 10.70 22.47 7.48
C CYS A 68 10.12 23.09 6.18
N PRO A 69 10.27 24.42 5.96
CA PRO A 69 9.71 25.09 4.79
C PRO A 69 10.20 24.54 3.45
N GLU A 70 11.46 24.11 3.38
CA GLU A 70 12.03 23.54 2.16
C GLU A 70 11.45 22.13 1.90
N CYS A 71 11.40 21.28 2.92
CA CYS A 71 10.73 19.98 2.82
C CYS A 71 9.26 20.15 2.40
N ARG A 72 8.53 21.13 2.94
CA ARG A 72 7.13 21.42 2.53
C ARG A 72 7.03 21.69 1.04
N ARG A 73 7.91 22.53 0.48
CA ARG A 73 7.93 22.85 -0.95
C ARG A 73 8.24 21.62 -1.79
N GLN A 74 9.25 20.85 -1.41
CA GLN A 74 9.66 19.67 -2.18
C GLN A 74 8.61 18.57 -2.15
N VAL A 75 7.94 18.35 -1.01
CA VAL A 75 6.81 17.42 -0.93
C VAL A 75 5.66 17.85 -1.85
N ALA A 76 5.35 19.14 -1.92
CA ALA A 76 4.30 19.65 -2.82
C ALA A 76 4.65 19.52 -4.31
N ALA A 77 5.93 19.55 -4.65
CA ALA A 77 6.43 19.37 -6.01
C ALA A 77 6.74 17.91 -6.36
N ALA A 78 6.74 17.01 -5.38
CA ALA A 78 7.07 15.60 -5.59
C ALA A 78 6.05 14.93 -6.50
N PRO A 79 6.49 14.07 -7.44
CA PRO A 79 5.58 13.35 -8.30
C PRO A 79 4.66 12.46 -7.47
N SER A 80 3.38 12.37 -7.88
CA SER A 80 2.43 11.44 -7.27
C SER A 80 2.94 10.01 -7.37
N GLN A 81 2.65 9.19 -6.37
CA GLN A 81 3.00 7.78 -6.35
C GLN A 81 1.82 6.89 -6.74
N ALA A 82 2.13 5.68 -7.19
CA ALA A 82 1.14 4.66 -7.51
C ALA A 82 0.22 4.41 -6.31
N SER A 83 -1.08 4.25 -6.56
CA SER A 83 -2.07 3.93 -5.52
C SER A 83 -1.87 2.53 -4.96
N ALA A 84 -2.52 2.20 -3.83
CA ALA A 84 -2.52 0.82 -3.34
C ALA A 84 -3.04 -0.18 -4.39
N GLN A 85 -4.03 0.20 -5.19
CA GLN A 85 -4.57 -0.63 -6.26
C GLN A 85 -3.55 -0.87 -7.38
N GLU A 86 -2.88 0.19 -7.85
CA GLU A 86 -1.84 0.11 -8.89
C GLU A 86 -0.67 -0.76 -8.41
N ARG A 87 -0.17 -0.51 -7.19
CA ARG A 87 0.92 -1.29 -6.60
C ARG A 87 0.55 -2.76 -6.41
N LEU A 88 -0.67 -3.07 -5.97
CA LEU A 88 -1.10 -4.46 -5.81
C LEU A 88 -1.30 -5.13 -7.17
N HIS A 89 -1.86 -4.41 -8.14
CA HIS A 89 -2.02 -4.89 -9.51
C HIS A 89 -0.68 -5.33 -10.11
N ASP A 90 0.34 -4.47 -10.04
CA ASP A 90 1.67 -4.77 -10.56
C ASP A 90 2.29 -6.02 -9.92
N ARG A 91 2.08 -6.23 -8.62
CA ARG A 91 2.52 -7.45 -7.93
C ARG A 91 1.76 -8.68 -8.44
N VAL A 92 0.43 -8.62 -8.52
CA VAL A 92 -0.44 -9.74 -8.89
C VAL A 92 -0.23 -10.19 -10.34
N VAL A 93 0.30 -9.34 -11.22
CA VAL A 93 0.70 -9.75 -12.57
C VAL A 93 1.68 -10.94 -12.54
N ALA A 94 2.54 -11.06 -11.53
CA ALA A 94 3.47 -12.19 -11.41
C ALA A 94 2.87 -13.48 -10.81
N ALA A 95 1.63 -13.45 -10.33
CA ALA A 95 0.94 -14.62 -9.79
C ALA A 95 0.69 -15.68 -10.87
N ALA A 96 0.45 -16.92 -10.44
CA ALA A 96 0.10 -18.01 -11.35
C ALA A 96 -1.17 -17.65 -12.16
N PRO A 97 -1.20 -17.87 -13.50
CA PRO A 97 -2.38 -17.62 -14.31
C PRO A 97 -3.60 -18.41 -13.82
N GLY A 98 -4.79 -17.81 -13.88
CA GLY A 98 -6.04 -18.43 -13.48
C GLY A 98 -7.17 -17.40 -13.35
N SER A 99 -8.41 -17.87 -13.42
CA SER A 99 -9.60 -16.99 -13.38
C SER A 99 -9.64 -16.09 -12.15
N THR A 100 -9.32 -16.62 -10.96
CA THR A 100 -9.30 -15.84 -9.71
C THR A 100 -8.29 -14.68 -9.76
N ARG A 101 -7.12 -14.89 -10.37
CA ARG A 101 -6.13 -13.83 -10.58
C ARG A 101 -6.65 -12.80 -11.58
N ASP A 102 -7.20 -13.25 -12.69
CA ASP A 102 -7.64 -12.37 -13.77
C ASP A 102 -8.84 -11.52 -13.34
N ASP A 103 -9.76 -12.09 -12.56
CA ASP A 103 -10.87 -11.40 -11.90
C ASP A 103 -10.34 -10.30 -10.96
N LEU A 104 -9.36 -10.60 -10.11
CA LEU A 104 -8.73 -9.60 -9.24
C LEU A 104 -8.05 -8.48 -10.03
N LEU A 105 -7.30 -8.82 -11.08
CA LEU A 105 -6.64 -7.82 -11.92
C LEU A 105 -7.65 -6.89 -12.60
N SER A 106 -8.80 -7.44 -13.02
CA SER A 106 -9.93 -6.67 -13.56
C SER A 106 -10.57 -5.77 -12.50
N ALA A 107 -10.81 -6.30 -11.31
CA ALA A 107 -11.37 -5.57 -10.16
C ALA A 107 -10.47 -4.38 -9.77
N LEU A 108 -9.16 -4.57 -9.69
CA LEU A 108 -8.22 -3.49 -9.38
C LEU A 108 -8.21 -2.38 -10.44
N ARG A 109 -8.26 -2.76 -11.73
CA ARG A 109 -8.36 -1.79 -12.84
C ARG A 109 -9.66 -1.00 -12.85
N THR A 110 -10.72 -1.52 -12.23
CA THR A 110 -12.03 -0.87 -12.11
C THR A 110 -12.26 -0.19 -10.76
N GLY A 111 -11.29 -0.29 -9.84
CA GLY A 111 -11.28 0.49 -8.60
C GLY A 111 -11.74 -0.25 -7.37
N ALA A 112 -11.69 -1.58 -7.40
CA ALA A 112 -11.89 -2.40 -6.20
C ALA A 112 -11.01 -1.92 -5.04
N LYS A 113 -11.58 -1.96 -3.85
CA LYS A 113 -10.97 -1.33 -2.68
C LYS A 113 -9.99 -2.29 -2.03
N VAL A 114 -8.72 -1.88 -1.93
CA VAL A 114 -7.75 -2.55 -1.06
C VAL A 114 -8.08 -2.16 0.39
N VAL A 115 -8.73 -3.08 1.11
CA VAL A 115 -9.19 -2.82 2.49
C VAL A 115 -8.12 -3.13 3.53
N ARG A 116 -7.11 -3.92 3.16
CA ARG A 116 -6.00 -4.28 4.02
C ARG A 116 -4.75 -4.52 3.18
N TRP A 117 -3.63 -4.03 3.68
CA TRP A 117 -2.30 -4.42 3.25
C TRP A 117 -1.39 -4.36 4.47
N ILE A 118 -0.96 -5.52 4.95
CA ILE A 118 -0.13 -5.65 6.16
C ILE A 118 0.99 -6.66 5.93
N ASP A 119 2.12 -6.45 6.59
CA ASP A 119 3.20 -7.41 6.69
C ASP A 119 3.25 -7.97 8.11
N GLY A 120 3.60 -9.24 8.26
CA GLY A 120 3.78 -9.82 9.58
C GLY A 120 3.98 -11.33 9.58
N PRO A 121 4.07 -11.93 10.78
CA PRO A 121 4.27 -13.37 10.93
C PRO A 121 3.15 -14.17 10.26
N SER A 122 3.50 -15.13 9.41
CA SER A 122 2.54 -15.86 8.58
C SER A 122 1.49 -16.60 9.40
N ALA A 123 1.88 -17.20 10.53
CA ALA A 123 0.96 -17.87 11.44
C ALA A 123 -0.09 -16.91 12.03
N GLY A 124 0.32 -15.70 12.43
CA GLY A 124 -0.61 -14.68 12.92
C GLY A 124 -1.52 -14.16 11.82
N LEU A 125 -0.98 -13.98 10.60
CA LEU A 125 -1.78 -13.58 9.45
C LEU A 125 -2.84 -14.63 9.09
N ALA A 126 -2.46 -15.90 9.09
CA ALA A 126 -3.35 -17.03 8.87
C ALA A 126 -4.48 -17.04 9.90
N GLN A 127 -4.15 -16.94 11.19
CA GLN A 127 -5.12 -17.04 12.28
C GLN A 127 -6.15 -15.90 12.30
N TYR A 128 -5.70 -14.65 12.09
CA TYR A 128 -6.55 -13.48 12.36
C TYR A 128 -7.17 -12.87 11.10
N TYR A 129 -6.56 -13.07 9.94
CA TYR A 129 -6.95 -12.36 8.73
C TYR A 129 -7.31 -13.28 7.56
N VAL A 130 -6.94 -14.56 7.61
CA VAL A 130 -7.24 -15.52 6.54
C VAL A 130 -8.17 -16.62 7.03
N LYS A 131 -9.42 -16.57 6.57
CA LYS A 131 -10.40 -17.61 6.85
C LYS A 131 -10.34 -18.69 5.78
N LEU A 132 -9.36 -19.59 5.91
CA LEU A 132 -9.05 -20.61 4.90
C LEU A 132 -10.27 -21.48 4.54
N ASP A 133 -11.10 -21.79 5.54
CA ASP A 133 -12.33 -22.58 5.41
C ASP A 133 -13.45 -21.86 4.63
N GLU A 134 -13.40 -20.53 4.55
CA GLU A 134 -14.38 -19.72 3.82
C GLU A 134 -13.93 -19.39 2.38
N LEU A 135 -12.68 -19.70 2.01
CA LEU A 135 -12.18 -19.49 0.66
C LEU A 135 -12.81 -20.52 -0.29
N ARG A 136 -13.38 -20.02 -1.39
CA ARG A 136 -13.94 -20.86 -2.47
C ARG A 136 -12.88 -21.30 -3.46
N ASP A 137 -11.94 -20.40 -3.76
CA ASP A 137 -10.87 -20.62 -4.73
C ASP A 137 -9.52 -20.35 -4.07
N GLY A 138 -8.53 -21.22 -4.30
CA GLY A 138 -7.13 -20.98 -3.90
C GLY A 138 -6.80 -21.21 -2.42
N ALA A 139 -7.69 -21.83 -1.65
CA ALA A 139 -7.50 -22.07 -0.21
C ALA A 139 -6.21 -22.84 0.10
N GLU A 140 -5.97 -23.96 -0.61
CA GLU A 140 -4.78 -24.79 -0.42
C GLU A 140 -3.49 -24.03 -0.75
N ALA A 141 -3.46 -23.30 -1.87
CA ALA A 141 -2.30 -22.53 -2.27
C ALA A 141 -1.97 -21.42 -1.26
N VAL A 142 -2.98 -20.76 -0.70
CA VAL A 142 -2.79 -19.76 0.37
C VAL A 142 -2.27 -20.42 1.65
N ALA A 143 -2.82 -21.57 2.05
CA ALA A 143 -2.33 -22.31 3.21
C ALA A 143 -0.86 -22.72 3.04
N GLN A 144 -0.48 -23.21 1.86
CA GLN A 144 0.91 -23.55 1.54
C GLN A 144 1.82 -22.32 1.59
N ALA A 145 1.42 -21.20 0.99
CA ALA A 145 2.20 -19.96 1.00
C ALA A 145 2.42 -19.41 2.41
N LEU A 146 1.39 -19.45 3.26
CA LEU A 146 1.49 -19.06 4.67
C LEU A 146 2.36 -20.04 5.48
N GLY A 147 2.37 -21.32 5.13
CA GLY A 147 3.22 -22.33 5.77
C GLY A 147 4.68 -22.32 5.31
N ALA A 148 4.99 -21.67 4.18
CA ALA A 148 6.30 -21.71 3.55
C ALA A 148 7.31 -20.68 4.10
N ALA A 149 6.84 -19.62 4.75
CA ALA A 149 7.69 -18.53 5.23
C ALA A 149 7.29 -18.09 6.64
N GLU A 150 8.26 -17.60 7.43
CA GLU A 150 8.01 -17.07 8.78
C GLU A 150 7.16 -15.79 8.74
N SER A 151 7.36 -14.95 7.73
CA SER A 151 6.67 -13.68 7.52
C SER A 151 6.32 -13.49 6.04
N VAL A 152 5.15 -12.90 5.79
CA VAL A 152 4.68 -12.56 4.45
C VAL A 152 3.91 -11.24 4.48
N GLY A 153 3.73 -10.64 3.31
CA GLY A 153 2.71 -9.62 3.10
C GLY A 153 1.34 -10.25 2.84
N LEU A 154 0.29 -9.58 3.30
CA LEU A 154 -1.10 -9.96 3.06
C LEU A 154 -1.90 -8.74 2.61
N ALA A 155 -2.55 -8.85 1.46
CA ALA A 155 -3.53 -7.88 0.98
C ALA A 155 -4.93 -8.48 0.88
N GLN A 156 -5.95 -7.67 1.19
CA GLN A 156 -7.35 -8.03 0.98
C GLN A 156 -8.04 -6.96 0.13
N VAL A 157 -8.82 -7.42 -0.84
CA VAL A 157 -9.52 -6.56 -1.79
C VAL A 157 -11.00 -6.93 -1.81
N ASP A 158 -11.85 -5.92 -1.64
CA ASP A 158 -13.31 -6.08 -1.70
C ASP A 158 -13.81 -5.66 -3.08
N ASP A 159 -14.61 -6.54 -3.70
CA ASP A 159 -15.27 -6.33 -4.99
C ASP A 159 -16.65 -7.00 -4.99
N GLY A 160 -17.69 -6.19 -4.76
CA GLY A 160 -19.08 -6.66 -4.74
C GLY A 160 -19.34 -7.74 -3.67
N PRO A 161 -19.71 -8.97 -4.02
CA PRO A 161 -19.92 -10.05 -3.07
C PRO A 161 -18.63 -10.82 -2.73
N TRP A 162 -17.48 -10.41 -3.28
CA TRP A 162 -16.23 -11.14 -3.19
C TRP A 162 -15.17 -10.39 -2.39
N ARG A 163 -14.42 -11.15 -1.59
CA ARG A 163 -13.16 -10.72 -1.00
C ARG A 163 -12.04 -11.57 -1.57
N PHE A 164 -11.08 -10.91 -2.21
CA PHE A 164 -9.84 -11.52 -2.63
C PHE A 164 -8.82 -11.46 -1.49
N THR A 165 -8.08 -12.55 -1.31
CA THR A 165 -6.94 -12.64 -0.40
C THR A 165 -5.69 -12.85 -1.24
N VAL A 166 -4.69 -11.99 -1.06
CA VAL A 166 -3.41 -12.06 -1.77
C VAL A 166 -2.29 -12.23 -0.75
N VAL A 167 -1.56 -13.35 -0.83
CA VAL A 167 -0.32 -13.55 -0.08
C VAL A 167 0.85 -13.09 -0.94
N LEU A 168 1.73 -12.27 -0.36
CA LEU A 168 2.87 -11.62 -1.01
C LEU A 168 4.16 -12.09 -0.32
N PRO A 169 4.86 -13.10 -0.86
CA PRO A 169 6.15 -13.54 -0.31
C PRO A 169 7.20 -12.43 -0.36
N HIS A 170 8.00 -12.29 0.70
CA HIS A 170 9.08 -11.29 0.78
C HIS A 170 10.34 -11.70 0.02
N ASP A 171 10.55 -13.01 -0.17
CA ASP A 171 11.72 -13.64 -0.81
C ASP A 171 11.71 -13.59 -2.35
N GLY A 172 10.86 -12.75 -2.94
CA GLY A 172 10.66 -12.70 -4.39
C GLY A 172 9.82 -13.85 -4.94
N GLY A 173 9.22 -14.66 -4.07
CA GLY A 173 8.21 -15.65 -4.45
C GLY A 173 7.02 -15.02 -5.19
N ARG A 174 6.33 -15.83 -6.00
CA ARG A 174 5.15 -15.37 -6.76
C ARG A 174 3.97 -15.14 -5.81
N PRO A 175 3.20 -14.05 -5.99
CA PRO A 175 1.99 -13.86 -5.21
C PRO A 175 0.98 -14.98 -5.41
N VAL A 176 0.26 -15.31 -4.35
CA VAL A 176 -0.82 -16.30 -4.37
C VAL A 176 -2.14 -15.60 -4.14
N VAL A 177 -3.11 -15.85 -5.03
CA VAL A 177 -4.44 -15.22 -5.00
C VAL A 177 -5.49 -16.27 -4.70
N ALA A 178 -6.35 -15.95 -3.74
CA ALA A 178 -7.55 -16.70 -3.39
C ALA A 178 -8.76 -15.79 -3.34
N ARG A 179 -9.95 -16.39 -3.37
CA ARG A 179 -11.23 -15.68 -3.29
C ARG A 179 -12.19 -16.40 -2.36
N GLY A 180 -12.91 -15.62 -1.57
CA GLY A 180 -14.04 -16.06 -0.75
C GLY A 180 -15.15 -15.00 -0.75
N PRO A 181 -16.29 -15.26 -0.10
CA PRO A 181 -17.37 -14.29 0.01
C PRO A 181 -16.94 -13.08 0.86
N GLN A 182 -17.37 -11.89 0.47
CA GLN A 182 -17.30 -10.70 1.31
C GLN A 182 -18.38 -10.82 2.40
N ARG A 183 -17.97 -10.79 3.67
CA ARG A 183 -18.93 -10.67 4.78
C ARG A 183 -19.29 -9.19 5.02
N PRO A 184 -20.53 -8.90 5.43
CA PRO A 184 -20.90 -7.59 5.95
C PRO A 184 -20.12 -7.23 7.21
#